data_AF-B8LAI2-F1
#
_entry.id   AF-B8LAI2-F1
#
_cell.length_a   1.000
_cell.length_b   1.000
_cell.length_c   1.000
_cell.angle_alpha   90.00
_cell.angle_beta   90.00
_cell.angle_gamma   90.00
#
_symmetry.space_group_name_H-M   'P 1'
#
loop_
_entity.id
_entity.type
_entity.pdbx_description
1 polymer ?
#
loop_
_entity_poly.entity_id
_entity_poly.type
_entity_poly.pdbx_seq_one_letter_code
_entity_poly.pdbx_strand_id
1 'polypeptide(L)'
;MQVMTHQHMYLLLAASLGLALAVPALAQERTPPAPHCMDAVGVQEVEQASPRSIALRAASGQAYRIDFSQDCPGVRTATTLKLEAPAGWACGRPSERVVVDGRSCAVSAVTPVQNRDFASVARDSDRLRTATLPAVTIRERKEIRRGFGGSPSYCFATRNVRAWSSDPQGMLVETNPRRNGGHRYYRVELGSHCRQLDRAPQLSFRSGMQNGLICGNPGDRVLTAGFENGDLRSDSLAPLPQYTRGACTIQAVYPASSQASN
;
A
#
# COMPACT_ATOMS: atom_id res chain seq x y z
N MET A 1 -38.16 70.85 -32.34
CA MET A 1 -39.53 70.40 -32.03
C MET A 1 -39.68 69.00 -32.60
N GLN A 2 -39.35 67.92 -31.86
CA GLN A 2 -40.24 67.20 -30.92
C GLN A 2 -41.62 66.94 -31.55
N VAL A 3 -42.07 65.71 -31.83
CA VAL A 3 -42.49 64.58 -30.95
C VAL A 3 -43.81 64.10 -31.61
N MET A 4 -44.26 62.85 -31.71
CA MET A 4 -43.89 61.54 -31.21
C MET A 4 -44.57 60.50 -32.10
N THR A 5 -43.92 59.37 -32.33
CA THR A 5 -44.54 58.11 -32.80
C THR A 5 -44.76 57.18 -31.59
N HIS A 6 -45.94 56.57 -31.52
CA HIS A 6 -46.30 55.56 -30.52
C HIS A 6 -47.08 54.42 -31.16
N GLN A 7 -46.52 53.20 -31.09
CA GLN A 7 -47.20 51.90 -31.05
C GLN A 7 -46.10 50.83 -30.94
N HIS A 8 -45.71 50.44 -29.72
CA HIS A 8 -46.21 49.31 -28.92
C HIS A 8 -45.70 47.92 -29.34
N MET A 9 -44.97 47.34 -28.37
CA MET A 9 -44.97 45.93 -27.96
C MET A 9 -44.01 44.98 -28.68
N TYR A 10 -42.99 44.50 -27.96
CA TYR A 10 -42.69 43.06 -27.78
C TYR A 10 -41.83 42.88 -26.52
N LEU A 11 -42.39 42.17 -25.53
CA LEU A 11 -41.69 41.64 -24.36
C LEU A 11 -40.64 40.62 -24.80
N LEU A 12 -39.42 40.73 -24.29
CA LEU A 12 -38.47 39.62 -24.22
C LEU A 12 -38.12 39.40 -22.74
N LEU A 13 -38.71 38.35 -22.16
CA LEU A 13 -38.33 37.82 -20.85
C LEU A 13 -36.94 37.17 -20.95
N ALA A 14 -36.03 37.65 -20.09
CA ALA A 14 -34.75 37.00 -19.83
C ALA A 14 -34.95 35.81 -18.87
N ALA A 15 -34.66 34.60 -19.34
CA ALA A 15 -34.52 33.42 -18.50
C ALA A 15 -33.03 33.05 -18.41
N SER A 16 -32.31 33.65 -17.46
CA SER A 16 -30.96 33.22 -17.09
C SER A 16 -31.04 32.08 -16.08
N LEU A 17 -30.97 30.83 -16.57
CA LEU A 17 -30.73 29.66 -15.73
C LEU A 17 -29.34 29.78 -15.08
N GLY A 18 -29.32 30.00 -13.77
CA GLY A 18 -28.12 29.90 -12.95
C GLY A 18 -27.68 28.44 -12.83
N LEU A 19 -26.68 28.05 -13.61
CA LEU A 19 -25.93 26.82 -13.38
C LEU A 19 -25.05 27.00 -12.13
N ALA A 20 -25.50 26.48 -10.99
CA ALA A 20 -24.66 26.34 -9.81
C ALA A 20 -23.58 25.28 -10.09
N LEU A 21 -22.40 25.73 -10.51
CA LEU A 21 -21.21 24.90 -10.58
C LEU A 21 -20.81 24.52 -9.15
N ALA A 22 -21.15 23.28 -8.74
CA ALA A 22 -20.55 22.67 -7.57
C ALA A 22 -19.06 22.42 -7.87
N VAL A 23 -18.21 23.35 -7.42
CA VAL A 23 -16.75 23.18 -7.50
C VAL A 23 -16.40 22.08 -6.49
N PRO A 24 -15.83 20.94 -6.92
CA PRO A 24 -15.30 19.98 -5.97
C PRO A 24 -14.15 20.66 -5.25
N ALA A 25 -14.25 20.79 -3.93
CA ALA A 25 -13.15 21.26 -3.10
C ALA A 25 -12.00 20.26 -3.26
N LEU A 26 -11.02 20.59 -4.11
CA LEU A 26 -9.73 19.94 -4.10
C LEU A 26 -9.17 20.16 -2.69
N ALA A 27 -8.96 19.07 -1.95
CA ALA A 27 -8.30 19.12 -0.67
C ALA A 27 -6.97 19.86 -0.86
N GLN A 28 -6.87 21.07 -0.31
CA GLN A 28 -5.69 21.90 -0.48
C GLN A 28 -4.52 21.17 0.17
N GLU A 29 -3.54 20.78 -0.64
CA GLU A 29 -2.34 20.11 -0.16
C GLU A 29 -1.64 21.03 0.85
N ARG A 30 -1.61 20.62 2.11
CA ARG A 30 -1.04 21.44 3.19
C ARG A 30 0.48 21.37 3.07
N THR A 31 1.16 22.51 3.09
CA THR A 31 2.62 22.55 3.03
C THR A 31 3.24 22.21 4.39
N PRO A 32 4.12 21.19 4.48
CA PRO A 32 4.76 20.85 5.75
C PRO A 32 5.74 21.95 6.19
N PRO A 33 5.84 22.23 7.50
CA PRO A 33 6.76 23.26 8.00
C PRO A 33 8.24 22.84 7.91
N ALA A 34 8.53 21.54 7.80
CA ALA A 34 9.85 21.00 7.50
C ALA A 34 9.73 19.63 6.81
N PRO A 35 10.75 19.15 6.08
CA PRO A 35 10.64 17.91 5.28
C PRO A 35 10.32 16.63 6.06
N HIS A 36 10.67 16.58 7.35
CA HIS A 36 10.41 15.44 8.21
C HIS A 36 9.04 15.49 8.90
N CYS A 37 8.33 16.63 8.80
CA CYS A 37 7.04 16.79 9.46
C CYS A 37 5.94 16.02 8.72
N MET A 38 5.11 15.36 9.49
CA MET A 38 3.96 14.60 9.01
C MET A 38 2.66 15.39 9.25
N ASP A 39 1.73 15.35 8.29
CA ASP A 39 0.38 15.87 8.52
C ASP A 39 -0.39 14.95 9.48
N ALA A 40 -0.71 15.48 10.65
CA ALA A 40 -1.39 14.74 11.72
C ALA A 40 -2.88 14.49 11.43
N VAL A 41 -3.46 15.20 10.47
CA VAL A 41 -4.89 15.08 10.11
C VAL A 41 -5.09 14.00 9.04
N GLY A 42 -4.13 13.88 8.11
CA GLY A 42 -4.21 12.99 6.96
C GLY A 42 -3.67 11.59 7.21
N VAL A 43 -3.90 10.97 8.37
CA VAL A 43 -3.40 9.61 8.65
C VAL A 43 -4.32 8.57 7.99
N GLN A 44 -3.78 7.71 7.12
CA GLN A 44 -4.51 6.66 6.42
C GLN A 44 -4.36 5.27 7.03
N GLU A 45 -3.18 4.97 7.58
CA GLU A 45 -2.85 3.64 8.11
C GLU A 45 -1.95 3.77 9.33
N VAL A 46 -2.20 2.91 10.34
CA VAL A 46 -1.44 2.88 11.59
C VAL A 46 -1.05 1.44 11.91
N GLU A 47 0.23 1.23 12.18
CA GLU A 47 0.80 -0.07 12.45
C GLU A 47 1.67 -0.02 13.71
N GLN A 48 1.61 -1.05 14.54
CA GLN A 48 2.36 -1.13 15.79
C GLN A 48 2.96 -2.52 15.98
N ALA A 49 4.29 -2.60 15.85
CA ALA A 49 5.06 -3.81 16.13
C ALA A 49 5.79 -3.78 17.49
N SER A 50 5.80 -2.63 18.17
CA SER A 50 6.48 -2.42 19.46
C SER A 50 5.71 -1.41 20.32
N PRO A 51 5.73 -1.52 21.66
CA PRO A 51 5.16 -0.49 22.52
C PRO A 51 5.91 0.85 22.45
N ARG A 52 7.16 0.87 21.93
CA ARG A 52 7.99 2.08 21.85
C ARG A 52 7.74 2.95 20.64
N SER A 53 7.03 2.46 19.63
CA SER A 53 6.86 3.20 18.39
C SER A 53 5.66 2.72 17.58
N ILE A 54 5.21 3.57 16.66
CA ILE A 54 4.24 3.24 15.62
C ILE A 54 4.77 3.65 14.25
N ALA A 55 4.30 2.96 13.22
CA ALA A 55 4.45 3.39 11.84
C ALA A 55 3.11 3.92 11.32
N LEU A 56 3.16 5.03 10.60
CA LEU A 56 1.99 5.72 10.05
C LEU A 56 2.16 5.92 8.55
N ARG A 57 1.07 5.83 7.80
CA ARG A 57 1.01 6.28 6.41
C ARG A 57 0.18 7.55 6.31
N ALA A 58 0.80 8.62 5.82
CA ALA A 58 0.11 9.87 5.55
C ALA A 58 -0.72 9.78 4.25
N ALA A 59 -1.60 10.75 4.04
CA ALA A 59 -2.48 10.79 2.87
C ALA A 59 -1.73 10.94 1.54
N SER A 60 -0.54 11.54 1.58
CA SER A 60 0.41 11.61 0.48
C SER A 60 1.00 10.24 0.09
N GLY A 61 0.77 9.21 0.90
CA GLY A 61 1.37 7.88 0.76
C GLY A 61 2.73 7.74 1.44
N GLN A 62 3.36 8.84 1.88
CA GLN A 62 4.62 8.81 2.63
C GLN A 62 4.43 8.13 3.99
N ALA A 63 5.36 7.24 4.33
CA ALA A 63 5.37 6.57 5.62
C ALA A 63 6.25 7.32 6.63
N TYR A 64 5.86 7.28 7.90
CA TYR A 64 6.59 7.86 9.02
C TYR A 64 6.65 6.88 10.18
N ARG A 65 7.69 6.99 11.00
CA ARG A 65 7.77 6.38 12.33
C ARG A 65 7.61 7.46 13.38
N ILE A 66 6.77 7.18 14.37
CA ILE A 66 6.69 7.97 15.60
C ILE A 66 7.26 7.11 16.72
N ASP A 67 8.32 7.61 17.35
CA ASP A 67 8.90 7.00 18.55
C ASP A 67 8.30 7.69 19.78
N PHE A 68 8.03 6.91 20.82
CA PHE A 68 7.48 7.38 22.08
C PHE A 68 8.57 7.52 23.15
N SER A 69 8.39 8.49 24.06
CA SER A 69 9.26 8.63 25.23
C SER A 69 9.08 7.48 26.24
N GLN A 70 7.86 6.91 26.31
CA GLN A 70 7.47 5.82 27.21
C GLN A 70 6.70 4.74 26.44
N ASP A 71 6.60 3.56 27.02
CA ASP A 71 5.84 2.46 26.42
C ASP A 71 4.36 2.86 26.25
N CYS A 72 3.92 2.81 24.99
CA CYS A 72 2.57 3.10 24.57
C CYS A 72 2.00 1.91 23.78
N PRO A 73 1.67 0.78 24.44
CA PRO A 73 1.05 -0.34 23.76
C PRO A 73 -0.41 -0.05 23.37
N GLY A 74 -0.93 -0.81 22.41
CA GLY A 74 -2.35 -0.85 22.05
C GLY A 74 -2.81 0.20 21.03
N VAL A 75 -1.88 0.93 20.41
CA VAL A 75 -2.20 2.03 19.49
C VAL A 75 -2.98 1.57 18.27
N ARG A 76 -2.58 0.45 17.67
CA ARG A 76 -3.23 -0.08 16.46
C ARG A 76 -4.64 -0.62 16.72
N THR A 77 -4.88 -1.16 17.91
CA THR A 77 -6.17 -1.75 18.31
C THR A 77 -7.09 -0.73 18.98
N ALA A 78 -6.66 0.53 19.09
CA ALA A 78 -7.40 1.57 19.75
C ALA A 78 -8.71 1.87 19.02
N THR A 79 -9.75 2.17 19.79
CA THR A 79 -11.03 2.59 19.21
C THR A 79 -10.94 4.03 18.71
N THR A 80 -10.19 4.86 19.44
CA THR A 80 -9.95 6.25 19.14
C THR A 80 -8.46 6.55 19.14
N LEU A 81 -8.00 7.17 18.06
CA LEU A 81 -6.61 7.58 17.88
C LEU A 81 -6.58 9.01 17.38
N LYS A 82 -5.82 9.87 18.06
CA LYS A 82 -5.61 11.26 17.67
C LYS A 82 -4.15 11.64 17.83
N LEU A 83 -3.56 12.22 16.79
CA LEU A 83 -2.23 12.81 16.87
C LEU A 83 -2.40 14.30 17.21
N GLU A 84 -2.09 14.65 18.46
CA GLU A 84 -2.12 16.02 18.95
C GLU A 84 -0.78 16.68 18.67
N ALA A 85 -0.76 17.49 17.61
CA ALA A 85 0.43 18.19 17.19
C ALA A 85 0.11 19.67 16.90
N PRO A 86 1.01 20.61 17.25
CA PRO A 86 0.82 22.03 16.98
C PRO A 86 0.52 22.29 15.51
N ALA A 87 -0.53 23.07 15.24
CA ALA A 87 -1.00 23.37 13.89
C ALA A 87 -1.28 22.11 13.02
N GLY A 88 -1.52 20.94 13.62
CA GLY A 88 -1.78 19.70 12.92
C GLY A 88 -0.57 19.12 12.18
N TRP A 89 0.66 19.44 12.61
CA TRP A 89 1.90 18.92 12.06
C TRP A 89 2.75 18.24 13.13
N ALA A 90 2.99 16.94 12.97
CA ALA A 90 3.86 16.19 13.87
C ALA A 90 5.29 16.23 13.35
N CYS A 91 6.18 16.86 14.12
CA CYS A 91 7.57 17.09 13.76
C CYS A 91 8.55 16.51 14.82
N GLY A 92 8.04 15.82 15.84
CA GLY A 92 8.85 15.28 16.95
C GLY A 92 9.08 16.28 18.09
N ARG A 93 8.22 17.29 18.25
CA ARG A 93 8.34 18.27 19.33
C ARG A 93 7.93 17.68 20.69
N PRO A 94 8.52 18.13 21.82
CA PRO A 94 8.15 17.63 23.14
C PRO A 94 6.69 17.86 23.56
N SER A 95 5.98 18.79 22.91
CA SER A 95 4.56 19.04 23.14
C SER A 95 3.63 18.10 22.37
N GLU A 96 4.15 17.31 21.44
CA GLU A 96 3.36 16.41 20.62
C GLU A 96 2.98 15.14 21.38
N ARG A 97 1.75 14.69 21.18
CA ARG A 97 1.17 13.53 21.87
C ARG A 97 0.38 12.68 20.89
N VAL A 98 0.44 11.36 21.07
CA VAL A 98 -0.54 10.44 20.50
C VAL A 98 -1.54 10.11 21.58
N VAL A 99 -2.80 10.47 21.38
CA VAL A 99 -3.90 10.15 22.30
C VAL A 99 -4.59 8.88 21.80
N VAL A 100 -4.61 7.87 22.66
CA VAL A 100 -5.05 6.50 22.39
C VAL A 100 -6.11 6.15 23.43
N ASP A 101 -7.38 6.06 23.03
CA ASP A 101 -8.49 5.77 23.95
C ASP A 101 -8.48 6.65 25.22
N GLY A 102 -8.17 7.95 25.03
CA GLY A 102 -8.06 8.94 26.11
C GLY A 102 -6.71 8.97 26.83
N ARG A 103 -5.84 7.98 26.62
CA ARG A 103 -4.49 7.92 27.22
C ARG A 103 -3.48 8.65 26.34
N SER A 104 -2.67 9.52 26.93
CA SER A 104 -1.68 10.31 26.20
C SER A 104 -0.31 9.63 26.19
N CYS A 105 0.28 9.52 25.00
CA CYS A 105 1.61 8.99 24.77
C CYS A 105 2.53 10.08 24.24
N ALA A 106 3.59 10.38 24.99
CA ALA A 106 4.56 11.40 24.63
C ALA A 106 5.37 10.99 23.40
N VAL A 107 5.36 11.83 22.37
CA VAL A 107 6.20 11.68 21.18
C VAL A 107 7.63 12.12 21.52
N SER A 108 8.61 11.30 21.16
CA SER A 108 10.03 11.64 21.27
C SER A 108 10.68 11.93 19.92
N ALA A 109 10.20 11.33 18.84
CA ALA A 109 10.71 11.60 17.49
C ALA A 109 9.64 11.30 16.43
N VAL A 110 9.73 12.01 15.31
CA VAL A 110 8.99 11.72 14.08
C VAL A 110 10.01 11.64 12.95
N THR A 111 10.01 10.55 12.20
CA THR A 111 11.01 10.32 11.15
C THR A 111 10.33 9.74 9.91
N PRO A 112 10.56 10.28 8.70
CA PRO A 112 10.10 9.64 7.48
C PRO A 112 10.80 8.28 7.32
N VAL A 113 10.06 7.26 6.89
CA VAL A 113 10.60 5.91 6.66
C VAL A 113 10.29 5.43 5.25
N GLN A 114 11.08 4.47 4.78
CA GLN A 114 10.87 3.88 3.47
C GLN A 114 9.68 2.91 3.49
N ASN A 115 9.06 2.69 2.33
CA ASN A 115 7.95 1.74 2.20
C ASN A 115 8.33 0.32 2.65
N ARG A 116 9.60 -0.06 2.44
CA ARG A 116 10.17 -1.33 2.93
C ARG A 116 10.06 -1.46 4.45
N ASP A 117 10.45 -0.42 5.18
CA ASP A 117 10.46 -0.44 6.65
C ASP A 117 9.02 -0.44 7.18
N PHE A 118 8.14 0.36 6.57
CA PHE A 118 6.72 0.34 6.90
C PHE A 118 6.10 -1.05 6.67
N ALA A 119 6.37 -1.69 5.52
CA ALA A 119 5.88 -3.01 5.19
C ALA A 119 6.35 -4.07 6.20
N SER A 120 7.60 -3.97 6.65
CA SER A 120 8.11 -4.84 7.72
C SER A 120 7.33 -4.65 9.02
N VAL A 121 7.13 -3.40 9.46
CA VAL A 121 6.37 -3.10 10.68
C VAL A 121 4.92 -3.57 10.57
N ALA A 122 4.26 -3.33 9.44
CA ALA A 122 2.89 -3.77 9.18
C ALA A 122 2.75 -5.30 9.26
N ARG A 123 3.70 -6.03 8.66
CA ARG A 123 3.74 -7.49 8.70
C ARG A 123 3.97 -8.01 10.12
N ASP A 124 4.89 -7.42 10.86
CA ASP A 124 5.20 -7.86 12.23
C ASP A 124 4.06 -7.52 13.20
N SER A 125 3.42 -6.37 13.02
CA SER A 125 2.18 -5.96 13.68
C SER A 125 1.04 -6.96 13.45
N ASP A 126 0.84 -7.44 12.21
CA ASP A 126 -0.14 -8.47 11.90
C ASP A 126 0.18 -9.85 12.50
N ARG A 127 1.47 -10.21 12.59
CA ARG A 127 1.90 -11.43 13.27
C ARG A 127 1.59 -11.38 14.76
N LEU A 128 1.90 -10.27 15.43
CA LEU A 128 1.58 -10.07 16.85
C LEU A 128 0.08 -10.18 17.12
N ARG A 129 -0.74 -9.58 16.25
CA ARG A 129 -2.21 -9.70 16.35
C ARG A 129 -2.69 -11.14 16.14
N THR A 130 -2.11 -11.87 15.21
CA THR A 130 -2.51 -13.26 14.96
C THR A 130 -2.16 -14.15 16.15
N ALA A 131 -1.02 -13.91 16.81
CA ALA A 131 -0.61 -14.65 18.00
C ALA A 131 -1.54 -14.46 19.21
N THR A 132 -2.30 -13.35 19.26
CA THR A 132 -3.20 -13.03 20.39
C THR A 132 -4.66 -13.43 20.15
N LEU A 133 -5.01 -13.97 18.98
CA LEU A 133 -6.38 -14.40 18.70
C LEU A 133 -6.73 -15.66 19.52
N PRO A 134 -7.89 -15.70 20.19
CA PRO A 134 -8.38 -16.91 20.86
C PRO A 134 -8.49 -18.08 19.89
N ALA A 135 -8.25 -19.30 20.38
CA ALA A 135 -8.41 -20.52 19.57
C ALA A 135 -9.82 -20.57 18.94
N VAL A 136 -9.88 -20.51 17.61
CA VAL A 136 -11.15 -20.53 16.89
C VAL A 136 -11.65 -21.97 16.80
N THR A 137 -12.81 -22.25 17.41
CA THR A 137 -13.53 -23.50 17.16
C THR A 137 -14.31 -23.34 15.86
N ILE A 138 -13.91 -24.06 14.80
CA ILE A 138 -14.56 -23.97 13.49
C ILE A 138 -15.93 -24.65 13.59
N ARG A 139 -16.99 -23.87 13.80
CA ARG A 139 -18.39 -24.28 13.59
C ARG A 139 -18.87 -23.61 12.31
N GLU A 140 -19.03 -24.43 11.28
CA GLU A 140 -19.50 -24.11 9.94
C GLU A 140 -18.63 -23.20 9.06
N ARG A 141 -18.58 -23.58 7.78
CA ARG A 141 -17.84 -22.91 6.71
C ARG A 141 -18.62 -21.66 6.28
N LYS A 142 -18.50 -20.58 7.07
CA LYS A 142 -18.97 -19.25 6.66
C LYS A 142 -18.39 -18.92 5.28
N GLU A 143 -19.21 -18.50 4.32
CA GLU A 143 -18.74 -18.01 3.02
C GLU A 143 -17.71 -16.90 3.24
N ILE A 144 -16.43 -17.27 3.10
CA ILE A 144 -15.32 -16.33 3.19
C ILE A 144 -15.43 -15.43 1.97
N ARG A 145 -15.70 -14.14 2.21
CA ARG A 145 -15.75 -13.09 1.20
C ARG A 145 -14.60 -13.26 0.19
N ARG A 146 -14.94 -13.31 -1.09
CA ARG A 146 -14.01 -13.40 -2.23
C ARG A 146 -13.23 -12.08 -2.38
N GLY A 147 -12.31 -11.80 -1.45
CA GLY A 147 -11.52 -10.57 -1.38
C GLY A 147 -10.11 -10.83 -0.84
N PHE A 148 -9.19 -9.92 -1.12
CA PHE A 148 -7.77 -9.98 -0.77
C PHE A 148 -7.55 -10.26 0.73
N GLY A 149 -6.92 -11.40 1.05
CA GLY A 149 -6.78 -11.93 2.43
C GLY A 149 -5.44 -11.61 3.10
N GLY A 150 -4.82 -10.48 2.78
CA GLY A 150 -3.58 -9.97 3.37
C GLY A 150 -3.61 -8.44 3.45
N SER A 151 -2.54 -7.79 3.91
CA SER A 151 -2.42 -6.32 3.85
C SER A 151 -1.74 -5.87 2.56
N PRO A 152 -2.30 -4.91 1.81
CA PRO A 152 -1.72 -4.45 0.54
C PRO A 152 -0.40 -3.70 0.78
N SER A 153 -0.09 -3.34 2.01
CA SER A 153 1.15 -2.70 2.43
C SER A 153 2.36 -3.62 2.40
N TYR A 154 2.15 -4.94 2.39
CA TYR A 154 3.25 -5.92 2.29
C TYR A 154 2.90 -7.19 1.50
N CYS A 155 1.69 -7.30 0.93
CA CYS A 155 1.27 -8.44 0.13
C CYS A 155 0.74 -8.02 -1.25
N PHE A 156 0.87 -8.91 -2.23
CA PHE A 156 0.06 -8.87 -3.45
C PHE A 156 -0.49 -10.25 -3.79
N ALA A 157 -1.60 -10.29 -4.54
CA ALA A 157 -2.17 -11.54 -5.02
C ALA A 157 -1.57 -11.93 -6.37
N THR A 158 -1.08 -13.17 -6.49
CA THR A 158 -0.41 -13.67 -7.71
C THR A 158 -1.32 -13.63 -8.93
N ARG A 159 -2.61 -13.93 -8.76
CA ARG A 159 -3.65 -13.83 -9.81
C ARG A 159 -3.86 -12.42 -10.39
N ASN A 160 -3.38 -11.39 -9.69
CA ASN A 160 -3.52 -10.00 -10.11
C ASN A 160 -2.25 -9.44 -10.76
N VAL A 161 -1.18 -10.25 -10.88
CA VAL A 161 0.06 -9.86 -11.54
C VAL A 161 -0.17 -9.72 -13.03
N ARG A 162 0.33 -8.63 -13.61
CA ARG A 162 0.19 -8.29 -15.03
C ARG A 162 1.52 -8.34 -15.76
N ALA A 163 2.56 -7.83 -15.13
CA ALA A 163 3.91 -7.78 -15.68
C ALA A 163 4.92 -7.84 -14.53
N TRP A 164 6.17 -8.09 -14.89
CA TRP A 164 7.30 -8.04 -13.96
C TRP A 164 8.56 -7.61 -14.71
N SER A 165 9.50 -7.04 -13.98
CA SER A 165 10.86 -6.75 -14.45
C SER A 165 11.87 -7.04 -13.34
N SER A 166 13.12 -7.29 -13.72
CA SER A 166 14.25 -7.50 -12.81
C SER A 166 15.18 -6.30 -12.90
N ASP A 167 15.68 -5.81 -11.77
CA ASP A 167 16.67 -4.74 -11.67
C ASP A 167 17.67 -5.04 -10.51
N PRO A 168 18.75 -4.27 -10.34
CA PRO A 168 19.73 -4.53 -9.27
C PRO A 168 19.16 -4.49 -7.85
N GLN A 169 17.99 -3.87 -7.63
CA GLN A 169 17.30 -3.81 -6.33
C GLN A 169 16.38 -5.01 -6.10
N GLY A 170 16.20 -5.89 -7.09
CA GLY A 170 15.36 -7.07 -7.02
C GLY A 170 14.38 -7.11 -8.18
N MET A 171 13.12 -7.48 -7.91
CA MET A 171 12.11 -7.59 -8.96
C MET A 171 11.00 -6.57 -8.73
N LEU A 172 10.54 -5.94 -9.80
CA LEU A 172 9.35 -5.11 -9.79
C LEU A 172 8.18 -5.91 -10.34
N VAL A 173 7.06 -5.91 -9.64
CA VAL A 173 5.84 -6.59 -10.04
C VAL A 173 4.75 -5.56 -10.26
N GLU A 174 4.18 -5.57 -11.47
CA GLU A 174 2.99 -4.78 -11.77
C GLU A 174 1.73 -5.60 -11.50
N THR A 175 0.77 -4.97 -10.82
CA THR A 175 -0.51 -5.56 -10.47
C THR A 175 -1.67 -4.63 -10.79
N ASN A 176 -2.90 -5.14 -10.71
CA ASN A 176 -4.09 -4.29 -10.82
C ASN A 176 -4.30 -3.44 -9.53
N PRO A 177 -4.15 -2.11 -9.56
CA PRO A 177 -4.26 -1.27 -8.36
C PRO A 177 -5.64 -1.32 -7.71
N ARG A 178 -6.71 -1.51 -8.49
CA ARG A 178 -8.09 -1.63 -7.97
C ARG A 178 -8.28 -2.86 -7.07
N ARG A 179 -7.35 -3.81 -7.11
CA ARG A 179 -7.42 -5.08 -6.36
C ARG A 179 -6.29 -5.23 -5.33
N ASN A 180 -5.43 -4.22 -5.14
CA ASN A 180 -4.29 -4.22 -4.21
C ASN A 180 -4.13 -2.86 -3.51
N GLY A 181 -5.20 -2.34 -2.89
CA GLY A 181 -5.12 -1.12 -2.07
C GLY A 181 -4.68 0.15 -2.81
N GLY A 182 -4.84 0.22 -4.12
CA GLY A 182 -4.36 1.34 -4.95
C GLY A 182 -2.93 1.19 -5.44
N HIS A 183 -2.17 0.20 -4.96
CA HIS A 183 -0.78 0.00 -5.39
C HIS A 183 -0.71 -0.73 -6.73
N ARG A 184 -0.09 -0.07 -7.71
CA ARG A 184 0.17 -0.66 -9.02
C ARG A 184 1.45 -1.49 -9.02
N TYR A 185 2.51 -1.00 -8.38
CA TYR A 185 3.81 -1.64 -8.38
C TYR A 185 4.20 -2.14 -7.00
N TYR A 186 4.83 -3.32 -6.97
CA TYR A 186 5.42 -3.91 -5.78
C TYR A 186 6.88 -4.20 -6.05
N ARG A 187 7.76 -3.77 -5.14
CA ARG A 187 9.13 -4.23 -5.07
C ARG A 187 9.16 -5.56 -4.33
N VAL A 188 9.88 -6.52 -4.90
CA VAL A 188 10.10 -7.84 -4.34
C VAL A 188 11.61 -8.01 -4.17
N GLU A 189 12.05 -8.01 -2.92
CA GLU A 189 13.44 -8.31 -2.58
C GLU A 189 13.62 -9.82 -2.57
N LEU A 190 14.66 -10.29 -3.26
CA LEU A 190 14.97 -11.69 -3.42
C LEU A 190 16.19 -12.05 -2.58
N GLY A 191 16.27 -13.31 -2.17
CA GLY A 191 17.47 -13.85 -1.54
C GLY A 191 18.69 -13.84 -2.45
N SER A 192 19.83 -14.30 -1.91
CA SER A 192 21.13 -14.20 -2.56
C SER A 192 21.13 -14.65 -4.02
N HIS A 193 21.50 -13.71 -4.91
CA HIS A 193 21.82 -13.86 -6.33
C HIS A 193 20.84 -14.71 -7.16
N CYS A 194 19.67 -14.14 -7.42
CA CYS A 194 18.66 -14.69 -8.33
C CYS A 194 18.93 -14.38 -9.82
N ARG A 195 20.17 -14.59 -10.32
CA ARG A 195 20.57 -14.24 -11.71
C ARG A 195 19.78 -14.98 -12.80
N GLN A 196 19.11 -16.06 -12.43
CA GLN A 196 18.24 -16.82 -13.33
C GLN A 196 17.00 -16.03 -13.79
N LEU A 197 16.57 -14.99 -13.06
CA LEU A 197 15.43 -14.16 -13.48
C LEU A 197 15.71 -13.35 -14.73
N ASP A 198 16.94 -12.85 -14.90
CA ASP A 198 17.28 -11.97 -16.03
C ASP A 198 17.14 -12.69 -17.38
N ARG A 199 17.09 -14.02 -17.38
CA ARG A 199 16.97 -14.86 -18.58
C ARG A 199 15.68 -15.69 -18.61
N ALA A 200 14.80 -15.51 -17.63
CA ALA A 200 13.59 -16.32 -17.51
C ALA A 200 12.48 -15.76 -18.41
N PRO A 201 12.03 -16.47 -19.46
CA PRO A 201 10.94 -16.01 -20.31
C PRO A 201 9.60 -16.02 -19.59
N GLN A 202 9.45 -16.88 -18.58
CA GLN A 202 8.27 -16.96 -17.74
C GLN A 202 8.66 -17.24 -16.28
N LEU A 203 7.85 -16.72 -15.37
CA LEU A 203 7.95 -17.01 -13.95
C LEU A 203 6.59 -17.36 -13.36
N SER A 204 6.62 -17.96 -12.18
CA SER A 204 5.46 -18.23 -11.35
C SER A 204 5.77 -17.88 -9.91
N PHE A 205 4.77 -17.41 -9.19
CA PHE A 205 4.88 -17.09 -7.77
C PHE A 205 4.26 -18.21 -6.95
N ARG A 206 5.03 -18.74 -6.00
CA ARG A 206 4.54 -19.74 -5.06
C ARG A 206 4.56 -19.18 -3.65
N SER A 207 3.37 -19.09 -3.07
CA SER A 207 3.17 -18.71 -1.68
C SER A 207 3.63 -19.84 -0.75
N GLY A 208 4.40 -19.51 0.28
CA GLY A 208 4.74 -20.43 1.35
C GLY A 208 3.51 -20.89 2.14
N MET A 209 2.49 -20.02 2.22
CA MET A 209 1.22 -20.27 2.91
C MET A 209 0.14 -20.90 2.01
N GLN A 210 0.47 -21.18 0.73
CA GLN A 210 -0.43 -21.80 -0.25
C GLN A 210 -1.79 -21.10 -0.44
N ASN A 211 -1.84 -19.78 -0.19
CA ASN A 211 -3.07 -18.98 -0.26
C ASN A 211 -3.12 -18.03 -1.49
N GLY A 212 -2.14 -18.14 -2.40
CA GLY A 212 -2.03 -17.28 -3.59
C GLY A 212 -1.65 -15.82 -3.30
N LEU A 213 -1.15 -15.53 -2.09
CA LEU A 213 -0.58 -14.24 -1.71
C LEU A 213 0.92 -14.38 -1.51
N ILE A 214 1.67 -13.40 -2.03
CA ILE A 214 3.09 -13.24 -1.75
C ILE A 214 3.22 -12.05 -0.81
N CYS A 215 3.82 -12.29 0.35
CA CYS A 215 3.85 -11.34 1.46
C CYS A 215 5.26 -11.17 2.06
N GLY A 216 6.28 -11.78 1.46
CA GLY A 216 7.61 -11.90 2.09
C GLY A 216 7.58 -12.79 3.33
N ASN A 217 6.73 -13.83 3.30
CA ASN A 217 6.72 -14.86 4.32
C ASN A 217 7.78 -15.93 4.01
N PRO A 218 8.29 -16.64 5.03
CA PRO A 218 9.08 -17.83 4.81
C PRO A 218 8.39 -18.80 3.85
N GLY A 219 9.12 -19.30 2.85
CA GLY A 219 8.59 -20.21 1.83
C GLY A 219 7.98 -19.52 0.60
N ASP A 220 7.75 -18.20 0.64
CA ASP A 220 7.42 -17.43 -0.57
C ASP A 220 8.60 -17.48 -1.55
N ARG A 221 8.31 -17.85 -2.80
CA ARG A 221 9.34 -18.04 -3.82
C ARG A 221 8.87 -17.69 -5.22
N VAL A 222 9.81 -17.25 -6.04
CA VAL A 222 9.66 -17.13 -7.49
C VAL A 222 10.22 -18.40 -8.12
N LEU A 223 9.44 -19.02 -8.99
CA LEU A 223 9.82 -20.18 -9.81
C LEU A 223 10.02 -19.71 -11.24
N THR A 224 11.18 -19.96 -11.81
CA THR A 224 11.45 -19.63 -13.22
C THR A 224 11.16 -20.84 -14.09
N ALA A 225 10.49 -20.63 -15.23
CA ALA A 225 10.41 -21.66 -16.24
C ALA A 225 11.61 -21.57 -17.18
N GLY A 226 12.18 -22.71 -17.50
CA GLY A 226 13.08 -22.88 -18.64
C GLY A 226 12.34 -23.59 -19.77
N PHE A 227 12.81 -23.38 -21.00
CA PHE A 227 12.53 -24.32 -22.07
C PHE A 227 13.66 -25.37 -22.03
N GLU A 228 13.33 -26.63 -21.77
CA GLU A 228 14.30 -27.70 -22.01
C GLU A 228 14.46 -27.84 -23.53
N ASN A 229 15.68 -27.63 -24.04
CA ASN A 229 16.05 -28.05 -25.40
C ASN A 229 16.21 -29.58 -25.40
N GLY A 230 15.12 -30.31 -25.17
CA GLY A 230 15.07 -31.77 -25.20
C GLY A 230 14.44 -32.26 -26.51
N ASP A 231 15.28 -32.82 -27.37
CA ASP A 231 14.99 -33.53 -28.63
C ASP A 231 13.96 -32.91 -29.59
N LEU A 232 14.49 -32.19 -30.58
CA LEU A 232 13.83 -31.77 -31.83
C LEU A 232 13.44 -32.96 -32.73
N ARG A 233 12.70 -33.95 -32.22
CA ARG A 233 12.16 -35.07 -33.01
C ARG A 233 10.70 -35.42 -32.70
N SER A 234 9.89 -34.45 -32.29
CA SER A 234 8.43 -34.61 -32.41
C SER A 234 7.77 -33.30 -32.87
N ASP A 235 7.22 -33.37 -34.07
CA ASP A 235 6.39 -32.36 -34.70
C ASP A 235 5.13 -32.10 -33.85
N SER A 236 4.69 -30.83 -33.85
CA SER A 236 3.31 -30.33 -33.66
C SER A 236 2.93 -29.60 -32.37
N LEU A 237 3.75 -29.55 -31.32
CA LEU A 237 3.40 -28.77 -30.11
C LEU A 237 4.59 -27.93 -29.64
N ALA A 238 4.37 -26.61 -29.49
CA ALA A 238 5.36 -25.74 -28.86
C ALA A 238 5.75 -26.31 -27.48
N PRO A 239 7.04 -26.39 -27.12
CA PRO A 239 7.47 -26.93 -25.85
C PRO A 239 6.75 -26.23 -24.70
N LEU A 240 6.03 -26.99 -23.87
CA LEU A 240 5.43 -26.43 -22.67
C LEU A 240 6.56 -26.01 -21.72
N PRO A 241 6.46 -24.82 -21.11
CA PRO A 241 7.45 -24.35 -20.15
C PRO A 241 7.55 -25.33 -18.98
N GLN A 242 8.75 -25.86 -18.73
CA GLN A 242 9.01 -26.65 -17.54
C GLN A 242 9.60 -25.74 -16.47
N TYR A 243 8.93 -25.65 -15.33
CA TYR A 243 9.48 -24.96 -14.16
C TYR A 243 10.64 -25.78 -13.59
N THR A 244 11.86 -25.44 -14.01
CA THR A 244 13.09 -26.05 -13.53
C THR A 244 13.35 -25.62 -12.09
N ARG A 245 14.28 -26.30 -11.40
CA ARG A 245 14.62 -26.06 -9.97
C ARG A 245 15.21 -24.67 -9.67
N GLY A 246 15.14 -23.72 -10.61
CA GLY A 246 15.42 -22.32 -10.36
C GLY A 246 14.33 -21.72 -9.48
N ALA A 247 14.56 -21.71 -8.17
CA ALA A 247 13.70 -21.03 -7.21
C ALA A 247 14.46 -19.91 -6.51
N CYS A 248 13.85 -18.75 -6.39
CA CYS A 248 14.38 -17.64 -5.60
C CYS A 248 13.47 -17.34 -4.44
N THR A 249 14.06 -17.33 -3.25
CA THR A 249 13.35 -16.99 -2.03
C THR A 249 13.00 -15.51 -2.05
N ILE A 250 11.78 -15.20 -1.63
CA ILE A 250 11.32 -13.81 -1.48
C ILE A 250 11.55 -13.41 -0.02
N GLN A 251 12.30 -12.35 0.19
CA GLN A 251 12.66 -11.85 1.52
C GLN A 251 11.73 -10.75 2.00
N ALA A 252 11.38 -9.82 1.11
CA ALA A 252 10.48 -8.72 1.42
C ALA A 252 9.63 -8.34 0.21
N VAL A 253 8.45 -7.80 0.49
CA VAL A 253 7.52 -7.27 -0.50
C VAL A 253 6.94 -5.96 0.03
N TYR A 254 6.95 -4.92 -0.80
CA TYR A 254 6.39 -3.62 -0.43
C TYR A 254 5.99 -2.79 -1.66
N PRO A 255 5.01 -1.87 -1.51
CA PRO A 255 4.62 -0.98 -2.60
C PRO A 255 5.77 -0.09 -3.11
N ALA A 256 5.85 0.07 -4.42
CA ALA A 256 6.77 0.97 -5.09
C ALA A 256 6.01 2.13 -5.77
N SER A 257 6.60 3.33 -5.76
CA SER A 257 5.98 4.57 -6.25
C SER A 257 6.00 4.71 -7.78
N SER A 258 6.90 4.02 -8.49
CA SER A 258 7.04 4.12 -9.95
C SER A 258 7.40 2.77 -10.59
N GLN A 259 7.26 2.70 -11.93
CA GLN A 259 7.99 1.70 -12.72
C GLN A 259 9.49 1.89 -12.46
N ALA A 260 10.23 0.79 -12.42
CA ALA A 260 11.68 0.81 -12.28
C ALA A 260 12.23 1.70 -13.40
N SER A 261 13.06 2.67 -13.02
CA SER A 261 13.85 3.41 -13.99
C SER A 261 14.83 2.41 -14.60
N ASN A 262 14.66 2.12 -15.90
CA ASN A 262 15.67 1.41 -16.69
C ASN A 262 16.97 2.21 -16.74
#